data_AF-A0A120II38-F1
#
_entry.id   AF-A0A120II38-F1
#
_cell.length_a   1.000
_cell.length_b   1.000
_cell.length_c   1.000
_cell.angle_alpha   90.00
_cell.angle_beta   90.00
_cell.angle_gamma   90.00
#
_symmetry.space_group_name_H-M   'P 1'
#
loop_
_entity.id
_entity.type
_entity.pdbx_description
1 polymer ?
#
loop_
_entity_poly.entity_id
_entity_poly.type
_entity_poly.pdbx_seq_one_letter_code
_entity_poly.pdbx_strand_id
1 'polypeptide(L)'
;MSCHLVLGDFAADVLRELLGPYADIRIHRDDLALGPLGDIDHVYPAARIQFWNEVFPLSSFDFSDVLPAGNAQLAALPEDLTLWIGTSCGEALLLRRLAWWRNQTGRSFKLIIPDTSGVASYIAGQVPLSLLRPEQIESANSELVPLAQLQKLAQEWQTLCQQISMFRGWNGQTFQHLGETALDAEMLALITDNYLPCSQIAGLWIQASKDFFRSDVLAMWRLRCLTAQGLIEMESLPDQHDLFAFKVRKNFI
;
A
#
# COMPACT_ATOMS: atom_id res chain seq x y z
N MET A 1 -21.64 -19.29 1.07
CA MET A 1 -20.24 -19.25 1.54
C MET A 1 -19.91 -17.79 1.81
N SER A 2 -19.34 -17.48 2.97
CA SER A 2 -18.93 -16.11 3.31
C SER A 2 -17.76 -15.72 2.41
N CYS A 3 -17.82 -14.54 1.81
CA CYS A 3 -16.73 -13.97 1.03
C CYS A 3 -15.79 -13.20 1.97
N HIS A 4 -14.48 -13.34 1.79
CA HIS A 4 -13.47 -12.66 2.59
C HIS A 4 -12.64 -11.74 1.71
N LEU A 5 -12.39 -10.50 2.14
CA LEU A 5 -11.55 -9.53 1.44
C LEU A 5 -10.30 -9.23 2.28
N VAL A 6 -9.16 -9.21 1.62
CA VAL A 6 -7.84 -8.87 2.19
C VAL A 6 -7.04 -7.97 1.25
N LEU A 7 -6.02 -7.29 1.79
CA LEU A 7 -5.04 -6.54 1.01
C LEU A 7 -3.79 -7.38 0.74
N GLY A 8 -3.52 -7.67 -0.53
CA GLY A 8 -2.31 -8.35 -0.98
C GLY A 8 -2.33 -9.88 -0.83
N ASP A 9 -1.45 -10.54 -1.59
CA ASP A 9 -1.41 -12.00 -1.68
C ASP A 9 -0.91 -12.67 -0.38
N PHE A 10 0.07 -12.08 0.31
CA PHE A 10 0.56 -12.63 1.58
C PHE A 10 -0.51 -12.69 2.66
N ALA A 11 -1.37 -11.67 2.75
CA ALA A 11 -2.50 -11.68 3.68
C ALA A 11 -3.54 -12.76 3.30
N ALA A 12 -3.71 -13.01 2.00
CA ALA A 12 -4.57 -14.07 1.51
C ALA A 12 -4.02 -15.46 1.84
N ASP A 13 -2.70 -15.66 1.76
CA ASP A 13 -2.06 -16.94 2.10
C ASP A 13 -2.21 -17.26 3.58
N VAL A 14 -1.94 -16.30 4.46
CA VAL A 14 -2.19 -16.43 5.90
C VAL A 14 -3.66 -16.81 6.17
N LEU A 15 -4.60 -16.19 5.45
CA LEU A 15 -6.02 -16.49 5.63
C LEU A 15 -6.43 -17.85 5.04
N ARG A 16 -5.77 -18.33 3.98
CA ARG A 16 -5.99 -19.70 3.43
C ARG A 16 -5.53 -20.78 4.39
N GLU A 17 -4.43 -20.56 5.12
CA GLU A 17 -3.97 -21.50 6.15
C GLU A 17 -5.04 -21.68 7.23
N LEU A 18 -5.72 -20.60 7.60
CA LEU A 18 -6.79 -20.61 8.60
C LEU A 18 -8.12 -21.17 8.08
N LEU A 19 -8.63 -20.62 6.96
CA LEU A 19 -9.98 -20.93 6.47
C LEU A 19 -10.03 -22.16 5.55
N GLY A 20 -8.87 -22.66 5.14
CA GLY A 20 -8.71 -23.77 4.20
C GLY A 20 -8.63 -23.32 2.73
N PRO A 21 -8.19 -24.22 1.84
CA PRO A 21 -7.83 -23.91 0.45
C PRO A 21 -9.02 -23.54 -0.45
N TYR A 22 -10.25 -23.84 -0.02
CA TYR A 22 -11.47 -23.58 -0.78
C TYR A 22 -12.24 -22.34 -0.29
N ALA A 23 -11.66 -21.56 0.63
CA ALA A 23 -12.27 -20.32 1.09
C ALA A 23 -12.38 -19.29 -0.04
N ASP A 24 -13.53 -18.60 -0.14
CA ASP A 24 -13.72 -17.51 -1.10
C ASP A 24 -12.99 -16.26 -0.59
N ILE A 25 -11.70 -16.14 -0.93
CA ILE A 25 -10.84 -15.01 -0.57
C ILE A 25 -10.60 -14.14 -1.80
N ARG A 26 -11.12 -12.92 -1.76
CA ARG A 26 -10.88 -11.84 -2.72
C ARG A 26 -9.67 -11.03 -2.28
N ILE A 27 -8.82 -10.70 -3.24
CA ILE A 27 -7.55 -10.04 -2.98
C ILE A 27 -7.61 -8.66 -3.64
N HIS A 28 -7.41 -7.62 -2.84
CA HIS A 28 -7.17 -6.28 -3.35
C HIS A 28 -5.66 -6.12 -3.60
N ARG A 29 -5.28 -5.78 -4.84
CA ARG A 29 -3.87 -5.68 -5.28
C ARG A 29 -3.53 -4.25 -5.72
N ASP A 30 -3.70 -3.31 -4.81
CA ASP A 30 -3.28 -1.92 -5.01
C ASP A 30 -2.81 -1.34 -3.67
N ASP A 31 -1.57 -0.88 -3.61
CA ASP A 31 -1.04 -0.21 -2.41
C ASP A 31 -1.52 1.24 -2.36
N LEU A 32 -2.67 1.43 -1.73
CA LEU A 32 -3.35 2.72 -1.59
C LEU A 32 -2.51 3.79 -0.86
N ALA A 33 -1.46 3.40 -0.14
CA ALA A 33 -0.60 4.33 0.58
C ALA A 33 0.29 5.18 -0.36
N LEU A 34 0.51 4.69 -1.59
CA LEU A 34 1.34 5.32 -2.61
C LEU A 34 0.46 5.79 -3.76
N GLY A 35 0.83 6.85 -4.47
CA GLY A 35 0.21 7.29 -5.72
C GLY A 35 -1.04 8.17 -5.59
N PRO A 36 -1.59 8.63 -6.72
CA PRO A 36 -2.80 9.44 -6.76
C PRO A 36 -4.02 8.57 -6.43
N LEU A 37 -5.02 9.17 -5.78
CA LEU A 37 -6.32 8.53 -5.51
C LEU A 37 -7.49 9.17 -6.27
N GLY A 38 -7.24 10.25 -7.02
CA GLY A 38 -8.30 11.08 -7.59
C GLY A 38 -9.24 10.35 -8.56
N ASP A 39 -8.72 9.40 -9.33
CA ASP A 39 -9.48 8.61 -10.30
C ASP A 39 -9.58 7.12 -9.93
N ILE A 40 -9.15 6.74 -8.72
CA ILE A 40 -8.93 5.34 -8.37
C ILE A 40 -10.20 4.48 -8.46
N ASP A 41 -11.37 5.06 -8.20
CA ASP A 41 -12.67 4.37 -8.26
C ASP A 41 -13.36 4.48 -9.63
N HIS A 42 -12.73 5.11 -10.62
CA HIS A 42 -13.23 5.09 -11.99
C HIS A 42 -13.12 3.68 -12.58
N VAL A 43 -13.95 3.37 -13.58
CA VAL A 43 -13.86 2.09 -14.32
C VAL A 43 -12.45 1.89 -14.88
N TYR A 44 -11.81 2.96 -15.34
CA TYR A 44 -10.43 2.97 -15.80
C TYR A 44 -9.64 4.09 -15.09
N PRO A 45 -8.83 3.76 -14.06
CA PRO A 45 -8.11 4.74 -13.25
C PRO A 45 -6.77 5.09 -13.91
N ALA A 46 -6.80 5.90 -14.97
CA ALA A 46 -5.65 6.22 -15.82
C ALA A 46 -4.44 6.82 -15.06
N ALA A 47 -4.64 7.76 -14.13
CA ALA A 47 -3.57 8.36 -13.35
C ALA A 47 -2.93 7.35 -12.39
N ARG A 48 -3.76 6.47 -11.80
CA ARG A 48 -3.29 5.35 -10.97
C ARG A 48 -2.44 4.36 -11.78
N ILE A 49 -2.90 4.00 -12.98
CA ILE A 49 -2.19 3.10 -13.90
C ILE A 49 -0.84 3.70 -14.29
N GLN A 50 -0.83 4.97 -14.72
CA GLN A 50 0.41 5.66 -15.09
C GLN A 50 1.41 5.66 -13.94
N PHE A 51 0.95 6.01 -12.73
CA PHE A 51 1.79 6.01 -11.54
C PHE A 51 2.47 4.65 -11.32
N TRP A 52 1.70 3.56 -11.36
CA TRP A 52 2.27 2.24 -11.13
C TRP A 52 3.21 1.77 -12.25
N ASN A 53 2.94 2.13 -13.50
CA ASN A 53 3.86 1.89 -14.61
C ASN A 53 5.19 2.64 -14.43
N GLU A 54 5.19 3.84 -13.85
CA GLU A 54 6.41 4.60 -13.58
C GLU A 54 7.19 4.04 -12.37
N VAL A 55 6.47 3.65 -11.32
CA VAL A 55 7.05 3.11 -10.08
C VAL A 55 7.63 1.72 -10.30
N PHE A 56 6.86 0.83 -10.92
CA PHE A 56 7.21 -0.58 -11.09
C PHE A 56 7.06 -1.06 -12.56
N PRO A 57 7.84 -0.51 -13.50
CA PRO A 57 7.71 -0.80 -14.93
C PRO A 57 8.07 -2.24 -15.32
N LEU A 58 8.81 -2.97 -14.48
CA LEU A 58 9.11 -4.39 -14.69
C LEU A 58 8.17 -5.32 -13.90
N SER A 59 7.03 -4.80 -13.44
CA SER A 59 6.03 -5.64 -12.82
C SER A 59 5.60 -6.75 -13.78
N SER A 60 5.37 -7.95 -13.25
CA SER A 60 4.68 -9.01 -14.01
C SER A 60 3.19 -8.72 -14.21
N PHE A 61 2.66 -7.69 -13.54
CA PHE A 61 1.28 -7.25 -13.68
C PHE A 61 1.15 -6.18 -14.77
N ASP A 62 0.18 -6.34 -15.66
CA ASP A 62 -0.32 -5.22 -16.45
C ASP A 62 -1.30 -4.42 -15.58
N PHE A 63 -0.88 -3.26 -15.11
CA PHE A 63 -1.72 -2.40 -14.27
C PHE A 63 -2.98 -1.90 -15.01
N SER A 64 -2.94 -1.84 -16.34
CA SER A 64 -4.10 -1.49 -17.17
C SER A 64 -5.19 -2.55 -17.14
N ASP A 65 -4.84 -3.79 -16.79
CA ASP A 65 -5.79 -4.89 -16.60
C ASP A 65 -6.13 -5.05 -15.12
N VAL A 66 -5.11 -5.09 -14.25
CA VAL A 66 -5.27 -5.43 -12.82
C VAL A 66 -6.08 -4.39 -12.06
N LEU A 67 -5.89 -3.09 -12.32
CA LEU A 67 -6.56 -2.05 -11.56
C LEU A 67 -8.06 -1.93 -11.93
N PRO A 68 -8.45 -1.88 -13.23
CA PRO A 68 -9.86 -1.97 -13.62
C PRO A 68 -10.55 -3.25 -13.12
N ALA A 69 -9.87 -4.40 -13.22
CA ALA A 69 -10.42 -5.66 -12.72
C ALA A 69 -10.61 -5.63 -11.18
N GLY A 70 -9.68 -5.00 -10.46
CA GLY A 70 -9.81 -4.77 -9.02
C GLY A 70 -11.02 -3.91 -8.67
N ASN A 71 -11.30 -2.86 -9.44
CA ASN A 71 -12.48 -2.01 -9.27
C ASN A 71 -13.78 -2.76 -9.56
N ALA A 72 -13.81 -3.53 -10.66
CA ALA A 72 -14.93 -4.39 -10.99
C ALA A 72 -15.19 -5.44 -9.90
N GLN A 73 -14.13 -6.02 -9.32
CA GLN A 73 -14.24 -6.95 -8.19
C GLN A 73 -14.88 -6.28 -6.97
N LEU A 74 -14.45 -5.07 -6.58
CA LEU A 74 -15.03 -4.34 -5.45
C LEU A 74 -16.52 -4.06 -5.66
N ALA A 75 -16.90 -3.64 -6.87
CA ALA A 75 -18.30 -3.41 -7.23
C ALA A 75 -19.16 -4.69 -7.19
N ALA A 76 -18.56 -5.85 -7.44
CA ALA A 76 -19.23 -7.15 -7.50
C ALA A 76 -19.22 -7.93 -6.16
N LEU A 77 -18.75 -7.33 -5.06
CA LEU A 77 -18.67 -8.04 -3.77
C LEU A 77 -20.08 -8.41 -3.22
N PRO A 78 -20.28 -9.66 -2.78
CA PRO A 78 -21.59 -10.15 -2.31
C PRO A 78 -22.00 -9.53 -0.98
N GLU A 79 -23.27 -9.64 -0.57
CA GLU A 79 -23.74 -9.06 0.70
C GLU A 79 -23.05 -9.65 1.94
N ASP A 80 -22.86 -10.97 1.99
CA ASP A 80 -22.12 -11.64 3.06
C ASP A 80 -20.61 -11.52 2.82
N LEU A 81 -20.07 -10.37 3.24
CA LEU A 81 -18.66 -10.01 3.13
C LEU A 81 -18.04 -9.84 4.52
N THR A 82 -16.82 -10.37 4.66
CA THR A 82 -15.92 -10.10 5.78
C THR A 82 -14.65 -9.43 5.29
N LEU A 83 -14.34 -8.24 5.78
CA LEU A 83 -13.06 -7.58 5.58
C LEU A 83 -12.13 -7.92 6.75
N TRP A 84 -10.91 -8.35 6.43
CA TRP A 84 -9.84 -8.54 7.41
C TRP A 84 -8.77 -7.47 7.23
N ILE A 85 -8.36 -6.85 8.33
CA ILE A 85 -7.28 -5.86 8.34
C ILE A 85 -6.39 -6.04 9.57
N GLY A 86 -5.10 -5.83 9.38
CA GLY A 86 -4.18 -5.45 10.45
C GLY A 86 -4.20 -3.94 10.71
N THR A 87 -3.04 -3.40 11.07
CA THR A 87 -2.86 -1.98 11.43
C THR A 87 -2.10 -1.18 10.39
N SER A 88 -1.94 -1.70 9.17
CA SER A 88 -1.20 -0.99 8.12
C SER A 88 -1.99 0.15 7.47
N CYS A 89 -1.26 1.11 6.89
CA CYS A 89 -1.84 2.23 6.17
C CYS A 89 -2.72 1.77 4.99
N GLY A 90 -2.22 0.83 4.18
CA GLY A 90 -2.96 0.30 3.03
C GLY A 90 -4.28 -0.36 3.44
N GLU A 91 -4.28 -1.14 4.52
CA GLU A 91 -5.49 -1.79 5.02
C GLU A 91 -6.48 -0.78 5.62
N ALA A 92 -5.98 0.23 6.33
CA ALA A 92 -6.78 1.33 6.84
C ALA A 92 -7.44 2.12 5.69
N LEU A 93 -6.75 2.27 4.55
CA LEU A 93 -7.31 2.87 3.33
C LEU A 93 -8.33 1.95 2.67
N LEU A 94 -8.06 0.65 2.58
CA LEU A 94 -8.99 -0.33 1.99
C LEU A 94 -10.30 -0.38 2.78
N LEU A 95 -10.26 -0.30 4.11
CA LEU A 95 -11.46 -0.21 4.96
C LEU A 95 -12.37 0.96 4.54
N ARG A 96 -11.78 2.13 4.31
CA ARG A 96 -12.50 3.36 3.95
C ARG A 96 -13.04 3.29 2.53
N ARG A 97 -12.23 2.79 1.60
CA ARG A 97 -12.63 2.55 0.22
C ARG A 97 -13.79 1.57 0.13
N LEU A 98 -13.71 0.44 0.82
CA LEU A 98 -14.80 -0.53 0.89
C LEU A 98 -16.05 0.09 1.52
N ALA A 99 -15.88 0.85 2.61
CA ALA A 99 -16.99 1.55 3.24
C ALA A 99 -17.70 2.51 2.29
N TRP A 100 -16.96 3.23 1.45
CA TRP A 100 -17.53 4.09 0.41
C TRP A 100 -18.35 3.31 -0.63
N TRP A 101 -17.83 2.21 -1.17
CA TRP A 101 -18.56 1.34 -2.09
C TRP A 101 -19.85 0.78 -1.46
N ARG A 102 -19.75 0.36 -0.21
CA ARG A 102 -20.85 -0.24 0.56
C ARG A 102 -21.91 0.78 0.95
N ASN A 103 -21.50 1.98 1.34
CA ASN A 103 -22.40 3.08 1.67
C ASN A 103 -23.33 3.46 0.50
N GLN A 104 -22.84 3.40 -0.75
CA GLN A 104 -23.65 3.65 -1.95
C GLN A 104 -24.80 2.66 -2.14
N THR A 105 -24.67 1.44 -1.61
CA THR A 105 -25.68 0.38 -1.73
C THR A 105 -26.47 0.15 -0.44
N GLY A 106 -26.17 0.90 0.64
CA GLY A 106 -26.79 0.73 1.95
C GLY A 106 -26.47 -0.61 2.64
N ARG A 107 -25.45 -1.34 2.17
CA ARG A 107 -25.07 -2.66 2.68
C ARG A 107 -23.89 -2.54 3.63
N SER A 108 -23.95 -3.22 4.77
CA SER A 108 -22.80 -3.32 5.69
C SER A 108 -21.95 -4.56 5.36
N PHE A 109 -20.84 -4.73 6.08
CA PHE A 109 -19.95 -5.89 6.04
C PHE A 109 -19.43 -6.19 7.45
N LYS A 110 -18.97 -7.42 7.64
CA LYS A 110 -18.26 -7.83 8.86
C LYS A 110 -16.83 -7.34 8.79
N LEU A 111 -16.32 -6.77 9.88
CA LEU A 111 -14.95 -6.36 10.04
C LEU A 111 -14.29 -7.26 11.08
N ILE A 112 -13.08 -7.74 10.76
CA ILE A 112 -12.22 -8.44 11.71
C ILE A 112 -10.88 -7.72 11.77
N ILE A 113 -10.50 -7.35 12.99
CA ILE A 113 -9.21 -6.76 13.32
C ILE A 113 -8.55 -7.65 14.40
N PRO A 114 -7.60 -8.51 14.04
CA PRO A 114 -6.91 -9.34 15.02
C PRO A 114 -6.07 -8.52 16.00
N ASP A 115 -5.77 -9.09 17.16
CA ASP A 115 -4.86 -8.47 18.12
C ASP A 115 -3.41 -8.50 17.60
N THR A 116 -2.84 -7.31 17.41
CA THR A 116 -1.47 -7.12 16.94
C THR A 116 -0.46 -6.90 18.08
N SER A 117 -0.89 -7.01 19.34
CA SER A 117 -0.06 -6.79 20.51
C SER A 117 1.14 -7.74 20.54
N GLY A 118 2.33 -7.18 20.79
CA GLY A 118 3.57 -7.96 20.89
C GLY A 118 4.15 -8.47 19.57
N VAL A 119 3.56 -8.11 18.42
CA VAL A 119 4.12 -8.45 17.10
C VAL A 119 5.24 -7.48 16.76
N ALA A 120 6.43 -8.02 16.49
CA ALA A 120 7.54 -7.23 15.98
C ALA A 120 7.23 -6.76 14.55
N SER A 121 7.20 -5.45 14.33
CA SER A 121 7.02 -4.87 13.01
C SER A 121 8.30 -4.23 12.50
N TYR A 122 8.67 -4.58 11.28
CA TYR A 122 9.68 -3.87 10.49
C TYR A 122 9.06 -2.80 9.57
N ILE A 123 7.73 -2.64 9.58
CA ILE A 123 6.95 -1.78 8.69
C ILE A 123 6.57 -0.51 9.47
N ALA A 124 7.57 0.24 9.93
CA ALA A 124 7.35 1.52 10.62
C ALA A 124 6.39 1.42 11.83
N GLY A 125 6.40 0.29 12.54
CA GLY A 125 5.51 0.02 13.68
C GLY A 125 4.11 -0.49 13.32
N GLN A 126 3.78 -0.62 12.03
CA GLN A 126 2.51 -1.16 11.54
C GLN A 126 2.54 -2.67 11.41
N VAL A 127 1.46 -3.35 11.78
CA VAL A 127 1.35 -4.81 11.71
C VAL A 127 0.26 -5.16 10.70
N PRO A 128 0.58 -5.28 9.40
CA PRO A 128 -0.40 -5.77 8.43
C PRO A 128 -0.80 -7.21 8.74
N LEU A 129 -1.96 -7.62 8.23
CA LEU A 129 -2.49 -8.98 8.42
C LEU A 129 -1.48 -10.06 8.01
N SER A 130 -0.67 -9.79 6.99
CA SER A 130 0.37 -10.70 6.49
C SER A 130 1.51 -10.99 7.48
N LEU A 131 1.67 -10.20 8.56
CA LEU A 131 2.65 -10.46 9.61
C LEU A 131 2.08 -11.24 10.80
N LEU A 132 0.77 -11.48 10.81
CA LEU A 132 0.12 -12.19 11.90
C LEU A 132 0.23 -13.70 11.73
N ARG A 133 0.34 -14.38 12.86
CA ARG A 133 0.29 -15.83 12.91
C ARG A 133 -1.16 -16.33 12.94
N PRO A 134 -1.45 -17.54 12.45
CA PRO A 134 -2.81 -18.09 12.43
C PRO A 134 -3.53 -18.03 13.78
N GLU A 135 -2.84 -18.29 14.90
CA GLU A 135 -3.46 -18.29 16.23
C GLU A 135 -3.95 -16.90 16.66
N GLN A 136 -3.30 -15.84 16.19
CA GLN A 136 -3.71 -14.47 16.48
C GLN A 136 -4.98 -14.11 15.71
N ILE A 137 -5.11 -14.64 14.49
CA ILE A 137 -6.25 -14.40 13.60
C ILE A 137 -7.46 -15.23 14.06
N GLU A 138 -7.25 -16.46 14.52
CA GLU A 138 -8.30 -17.33 15.07
C GLU A 138 -9.05 -16.70 16.25
N SER A 139 -8.33 -15.97 17.10
CA SER A 139 -8.89 -15.33 18.29
C SER A 139 -9.70 -14.06 17.98
N ALA A 140 -9.66 -13.58 16.73
CA ALA A 140 -10.23 -12.30 16.36
C ALA A 140 -11.76 -12.36 16.26
N ASN A 141 -12.43 -11.38 16.86
CA ASN A 141 -13.88 -11.29 16.80
C ASN A 141 -14.34 -10.58 15.54
N SER A 142 -15.51 -10.99 15.05
CA SER A 142 -16.17 -10.38 13.91
C SER A 142 -17.26 -9.42 14.37
N GLU A 143 -17.21 -8.20 13.87
CA GLU A 143 -18.19 -7.16 14.18
C GLU A 143 -18.84 -6.63 12.89
N LEU A 144 -20.16 -6.48 12.91
CA LEU A 144 -20.86 -5.84 11.79
C LEU A 144 -20.64 -4.32 11.87
N VAL A 145 -20.13 -3.71 10.81
CA VAL A 145 -19.86 -2.26 10.79
C VAL A 145 -21.19 -1.48 10.85
N PRO A 146 -21.42 -0.63 11.86
CA PRO A 146 -22.65 0.16 11.93
C PRO A 146 -22.78 1.14 10.75
N LEU A 147 -24.00 1.39 10.26
CA LEU A 147 -24.23 2.30 9.13
C LEU A 147 -23.67 3.72 9.35
N ALA A 148 -23.73 4.23 10.58
CA ALA A 148 -23.15 5.53 10.93
C ALA A 148 -21.61 5.54 10.77
N GLN A 149 -20.95 4.45 11.17
CA GLN A 149 -19.50 4.28 10.99
C GLN A 149 -19.16 4.11 9.51
N LEU A 150 -19.99 3.39 8.75
CA LEU A 150 -19.85 3.22 7.31
C LEU A 150 -19.88 4.57 6.58
N GLN A 151 -20.83 5.44 6.91
CA GLN A 151 -20.94 6.79 6.37
C GLN A 151 -19.72 7.65 6.70
N LYS A 152 -19.25 7.59 7.95
CA LYS A 152 -18.03 8.31 8.38
C LYS A 152 -16.81 7.88 7.57
N LEU A 153 -16.57 6.56 7.48
CA LEU A 153 -15.44 6.01 6.71
C LEU A 153 -15.55 6.34 5.22
N ALA A 154 -16.76 6.33 4.65
CA ALA A 154 -17.00 6.73 3.26
C ALA A 154 -16.66 8.21 3.01
N GLN A 155 -17.00 9.11 3.95
CA GLN A 155 -16.67 10.52 3.85
C GLN A 155 -15.16 10.77 3.99
N GLU A 156 -14.49 10.03 4.88
CA GLU A 156 -13.03 10.03 5.00
C GLU A 156 -12.38 9.60 3.67
N TRP A 157 -12.89 8.55 3.02
CA TRP A 157 -12.41 8.12 1.72
C TRP A 157 -12.52 9.20 0.65
N GLN A 158 -13.70 9.85 0.54
CA GLN A 158 -13.89 10.92 -0.44
C GLN A 158 -12.93 12.09 -0.20
N THR A 159 -12.66 12.42 1.06
CA THR A 159 -11.67 13.45 1.43
C THR A 159 -10.27 13.03 0.96
N LEU A 160 -9.88 11.78 1.17
CA LEU A 160 -8.59 11.24 0.72
C LEU A 160 -8.44 11.28 -0.81
N CYS A 161 -9.50 11.00 -1.57
CA CYS A 161 -9.47 11.05 -3.04
C CYS A 161 -9.32 12.48 -3.58
N GLN A 162 -9.74 13.49 -2.83
CA GLN A 162 -9.58 14.91 -3.21
C GLN A 162 -8.18 15.46 -2.93
N GLN A 163 -7.34 14.72 -2.20
CA GLN A 163 -5.99 15.16 -1.86
C GLN A 163 -4.99 14.85 -2.97
N ILE A 164 -4.04 15.77 -3.15
CA ILE A 164 -2.98 15.68 -4.17
C ILE A 164 -1.76 14.90 -3.65
N SER A 165 -1.72 14.56 -2.35
CA SER A 165 -0.59 13.83 -1.76
C SER A 165 -0.39 12.48 -2.44
N MET A 166 0.87 12.18 -2.77
CA MET A 166 1.26 10.89 -3.37
C MET A 166 1.62 9.84 -2.32
N PHE A 167 1.88 10.25 -1.08
CA PHE A 167 2.35 9.36 -0.03
C PHE A 167 1.52 9.55 1.23
N ARG A 168 1.12 8.43 1.84
CA ARG A 168 0.23 8.39 3.01
C ARG A 168 0.81 7.47 4.07
N GLY A 169 1.00 8.01 5.27
CA GLY A 169 1.32 7.25 6.48
C GLY A 169 0.08 7.07 7.36
N TRP A 170 0.14 6.13 8.30
CA TRP A 170 -0.94 5.85 9.25
C TRP A 170 -0.37 5.58 10.64
N ASN A 171 -0.89 6.31 11.64
CA ASN A 171 -0.48 6.21 13.04
C ASN A 171 -1.52 5.53 13.94
N GLY A 172 -2.54 4.87 13.35
CA GLY A 172 -3.67 4.29 14.09
C GLY A 172 -4.88 5.20 14.24
N GLN A 173 -4.76 6.50 13.98
CA GLN A 173 -5.84 7.47 14.18
C GLN A 173 -6.07 8.38 12.97
N THR A 174 -4.99 8.90 12.39
CA THR A 174 -5.03 9.89 11.32
C THR A 174 -4.06 9.53 10.20
N PHE A 175 -4.44 9.82 8.96
CA PHE A 175 -3.50 9.75 7.84
C PHE A 175 -2.53 10.92 7.89
N GLN A 176 -1.25 10.61 7.75
CA GLN A 176 -0.19 11.58 7.54
C GLN A 176 0.06 11.69 6.03
N HIS A 177 0.31 12.89 5.54
CA HIS A 177 0.63 13.13 4.14
C HIS A 177 2.09 13.50 4.02
N LEU A 178 2.84 12.75 3.21
CA LEU A 178 4.25 13.03 3.00
C LEU A 178 4.44 13.65 1.62
N GLY A 179 5.25 14.71 1.57
CA GLY A 179 5.67 15.32 0.32
C GLY A 179 6.81 14.54 -0.31
N GLU A 180 6.82 14.49 -1.64
CA GLU A 180 7.91 13.90 -2.42
C GLU A 180 9.27 14.49 -2.06
N THR A 181 9.33 15.81 -1.89
CA THR A 181 10.55 16.55 -1.53
C THR A 181 11.11 16.15 -0.17
N ALA A 182 10.26 15.77 0.79
CA ALA A 182 10.72 15.32 2.10
C ALA A 182 11.39 13.94 2.00
N LEU A 183 10.77 13.02 1.26
CA LEU A 183 11.32 11.69 1.01
C LEU A 183 12.66 11.76 0.27
N ASP A 184 12.74 12.63 -0.74
CA ASP A 184 13.96 12.87 -1.52
C ASP A 184 15.07 13.48 -0.69
N ALA A 185 14.76 14.47 0.17
CA ALA A 185 15.75 15.08 1.05
C ALA A 185 16.34 14.05 2.03
N GLU A 186 15.52 13.16 2.57
CA GLU A 186 15.99 12.05 3.42
C GLU A 186 16.91 11.10 2.66
N MET A 187 16.55 10.74 1.42
CA MET A 187 17.37 9.86 0.59
C MET A 187 18.71 10.52 0.20
N LEU A 188 18.69 11.79 -0.19
CA LEU A 188 19.89 12.57 -0.53
C LEU A 188 20.83 12.76 0.66
N ALA A 189 20.31 12.79 1.89
CA ALA A 189 21.13 12.86 3.09
C ALA A 189 21.98 11.59 3.31
N LEU A 190 21.55 10.44 2.76
CA LEU A 190 22.27 9.17 2.85
C LEU A 190 23.31 8.98 1.75
N ILE A 191 23.16 9.70 0.63
CA ILE A 191 24.06 9.56 -0.52
C ILE A 191 25.30 10.44 -0.31
N THR A 192 26.46 9.87 -0.62
CA THR A 192 27.77 10.54 -0.49
C THR A 192 28.35 10.91 -1.84
N ASP A 193 29.49 11.59 -1.82
CA ASP A 193 30.26 11.94 -3.01
C ASP A 193 30.94 10.70 -3.65
N ASN A 194 31.09 9.62 -2.88
CA ASN A 194 31.55 8.33 -3.37
C ASN A 194 30.37 7.47 -3.85
N TYR A 195 30.62 6.64 -4.86
CA TYR A 195 29.67 5.63 -5.31
C TYR A 195 29.37 4.62 -4.20
N LEU A 196 28.10 4.53 -3.83
CA LEU A 196 27.57 3.57 -2.85
C LEU A 196 26.51 2.68 -3.51
N PRO A 197 26.43 1.38 -3.17
CA PRO A 197 25.39 0.50 -3.66
C PRO A 197 23.98 1.06 -3.42
N CYS A 198 23.11 1.02 -4.43
CA CYS A 198 21.72 1.45 -4.31
C CYS A 198 20.98 0.68 -3.21
N SER A 199 21.22 -0.62 -3.10
CA SER A 199 20.67 -1.48 -2.04
C SER A 199 21.05 -1.01 -0.63
N GLN A 200 22.27 -0.49 -0.43
CA GLN A 200 22.70 0.06 0.85
C GLN A 200 21.93 1.34 1.18
N ILE A 201 21.80 2.25 0.23
CA ILE A 201 21.03 3.50 0.40
C ILE A 201 19.56 3.19 0.68
N ALA A 202 18.96 2.29 -0.12
CA ALA A 202 17.59 1.85 0.06
C ALA A 202 17.36 1.23 1.45
N GLY A 203 18.25 0.34 1.90
CA GLY A 203 18.14 -0.30 3.22
C GLY A 203 18.16 0.71 4.36
N LEU A 204 19.09 1.67 4.33
CA LEU A 204 19.15 2.75 5.33
C LEU A 204 17.90 3.64 5.30
N TRP A 205 17.43 3.99 4.09
CA TRP A 205 16.26 4.83 3.91
C TRP A 205 14.96 4.16 4.37
N ILE A 206 14.82 2.86 4.14
CA ILE A 206 13.70 2.04 4.61
C ILE A 206 13.74 1.93 6.14
N GLN A 207 14.91 1.63 6.72
CA GLN A 207 15.08 1.49 8.17
C GLN A 207 14.78 2.78 8.94
N ALA A 208 15.05 3.94 8.33
CA ALA A 208 14.78 5.24 8.94
C ALA A 208 13.28 5.61 8.99
N SER A 209 12.42 4.84 8.30
CA SER A 209 11.02 5.20 8.16
C SER A 209 10.22 5.13 9.47
N LYS A 210 9.32 6.09 9.66
CA LYS A 210 8.35 6.15 10.74
C LYS A 210 6.96 6.36 10.14
N ASP A 211 5.98 5.57 10.57
CA ASP A 211 4.55 5.64 10.18
C ASP A 211 4.21 5.52 8.68
N PHE A 212 5.21 5.42 7.80
CA PHE A 212 5.08 5.27 6.36
C PHE A 212 5.87 4.03 5.90
N PHE A 213 5.22 3.10 5.21
CA PHE A 213 5.94 1.96 4.67
C PHE A 213 6.75 2.37 3.43
N ARG A 214 8.00 1.91 3.35
CA ARG A 214 8.90 2.11 2.21
C ARG A 214 9.35 0.75 1.72
N SER A 215 9.16 0.50 0.43
CA SER A 215 9.64 -0.72 -0.23
C SER A 215 10.94 -0.46 -1.00
N ASP A 216 11.59 -1.55 -1.37
CA ASP A 216 12.66 -1.58 -2.36
C ASP A 216 12.23 -0.99 -3.72
N VAL A 217 11.04 -1.34 -4.20
CA VAL A 217 10.45 -0.80 -5.43
C VAL A 217 10.32 0.72 -5.34
N LEU A 218 9.79 1.24 -4.22
CA LEU A 218 9.67 2.68 -3.99
C LEU A 218 11.06 3.34 -3.94
N ALA A 219 12.01 2.75 -3.22
CA ALA A 219 13.36 3.27 -3.11
C ALA A 219 14.05 3.38 -4.48
N MET A 220 13.93 2.34 -5.31
CA MET A 220 14.50 2.31 -6.64
C MET A 220 13.86 3.36 -7.56
N TRP A 221 12.54 3.54 -7.50
CA TRP A 221 11.87 4.61 -8.23
C TRP A 221 12.33 6.00 -7.80
N ARG A 222 12.44 6.26 -6.48
CA ARG A 222 12.95 7.55 -5.98
C ARG A 222 14.39 7.82 -6.44
N LEU A 223 15.27 6.82 -6.42
CA LEU A 223 16.63 6.96 -6.95
C LEU A 223 16.62 7.32 -8.46
N ARG A 224 15.76 6.69 -9.26
CA ARG A 224 15.61 7.06 -10.70
C ARG A 224 15.11 8.50 -10.85
N CYS A 225 14.15 8.94 -10.05
CA CYS A 225 13.66 10.32 -10.06
C CYS A 225 14.78 11.33 -9.72
N LEU A 226 15.57 11.07 -8.68
CA LEU A 226 16.70 11.92 -8.30
C LEU A 226 17.78 11.99 -9.40
N THR A 227 18.06 10.87 -10.08
CA THR A 227 18.97 10.83 -11.24
C THR A 227 18.42 11.66 -12.39
N ALA A 228 17.12 11.52 -12.71
CA ALA A 228 16.47 12.29 -13.77
C ALA A 228 16.43 13.80 -13.48
N GLN A 229 16.37 14.19 -12.21
CA GLN A 229 16.50 15.57 -11.76
C GLN A 229 17.95 16.09 -11.77
N GLY A 230 18.94 15.22 -12.02
CA GLY A 230 20.36 15.55 -12.02
C GLY A 230 20.96 15.76 -10.62
N LEU A 231 20.25 15.37 -9.55
CA LEU A 231 20.74 15.54 -8.17
C LEU A 231 21.74 14.46 -7.75
N ILE A 232 21.70 13.31 -8.41
CA ILE A 232 22.63 12.20 -8.20
C ILE A 232 23.06 11.62 -9.55
N GLU A 233 24.21 10.95 -9.56
CA GLU A 233 24.68 10.12 -10.66
C GLU A 233 24.50 8.64 -10.33
N MET A 234 24.11 7.84 -11.32
CA MET A 234 23.95 6.39 -11.20
C MET A 234 24.92 5.69 -12.18
N GLU A 235 25.63 4.66 -11.72
CA GLU A 235 26.77 4.02 -12.42
C GLU A 235 26.39 3.32 -13.75
N SER A 236 25.10 3.22 -14.10
CA SER A 236 24.64 2.82 -15.43
C SER A 236 23.26 3.40 -15.78
N LEU A 237 22.86 3.24 -17.05
CA LEU A 237 21.67 3.84 -17.66
C LEU A 237 20.37 3.60 -16.83
N PRO A 238 19.46 4.59 -16.83
CA PRO A 238 18.25 4.63 -15.98
C PRO A 238 17.20 3.55 -16.27
N ASP A 239 17.37 2.73 -17.30
CA ASP A 239 16.39 1.74 -17.76
C ASP A 239 16.46 0.39 -17.02
N GLN A 240 17.39 0.24 -16.06
CA GLN A 240 17.54 -0.97 -15.26
C GLN A 240 16.99 -0.79 -13.83
N HIS A 241 16.31 -1.81 -13.30
CA HIS A 241 15.40 -1.71 -12.14
C HIS A 241 15.85 -2.53 -10.92
N ASP A 242 17.11 -2.97 -10.89
CA ASP A 242 17.68 -3.82 -9.83
C ASP A 242 18.55 -3.00 -8.84
N LEU A 243 18.13 -2.91 -7.57
CA LEU A 243 18.90 -2.22 -6.51
C LEU A 243 20.30 -2.81 -6.27
N PHE A 244 20.52 -4.08 -6.60
CA PHE A 244 21.79 -4.76 -6.33
C PHE A 244 22.82 -4.56 -7.45
N ALA A 245 22.38 -4.12 -8.63
CA ALA A 245 23.22 -3.95 -9.80
C ALA A 245 23.92 -2.58 -9.85
N PHE A 246 23.44 -1.57 -9.11
CA PHE A 246 23.87 -0.19 -9.30
C PHE A 246 24.46 0.45 -8.05
N LYS A 247 25.22 1.51 -8.32
CA LYS A 247 25.70 2.45 -7.31
C LYS A 247 25.28 3.86 -7.67
N VAL A 248 25.14 4.70 -6.65
CA VAL A 248 24.82 6.12 -6.76
C VAL A 248 25.81 6.98 -6.00
N ARG A 249 26.01 8.22 -6.47
CA ARG A 249 26.73 9.28 -5.76
C ARG A 249 26.04 10.62 -5.95
N LYS A 250 26.35 11.61 -5.11
CA LYS A 250 25.89 12.98 -5.30
C LYS A 250 26.46 13.57 -6.59
N ASN A 251 25.62 14.31 -7.30
CA ASN A 251 26.09 15.15 -8.40
C ASN A 251 26.51 16.51 -7.83
N PHE A 252 27.66 17.01 -8.26
CA PHE A 252 28.11 18.36 -7.93
C PHE A 252 27.65 19.29 -9.04
N ILE A 253 26.48 19.90 -8.86
CA ILE A 253 26.05 21.05 -9.67
C ILE A 253 26.66 22.32 -9.07
#